data_AF-A0A7K4IW21-F1
#
_entry.id   AF-A0A7K4IW21-F1
#
_cell.length_a   1.000
_cell.length_b   1.000
_cell.length_c   1.000
_cell.angle_alpha   90.00
_cell.angle_beta   90.00
_cell.angle_gamma   90.00
#
_symmetry.space_group_name_H-M   'P 1'
#
loop_
_entity.id
_entity.type
_entity.pdbx_description
1 polymer ?
#
loop_
_entity_poly.entity_id
_entity_poly.type
_entity_poly.pdbx_seq_one_letter_code
_entity_poly.pdbx_strand_id
1 'polypeptide(L)'
;AVSLTLDPETAHPRLVLSEDRKHVRWEDTRQPVPNNPKRFDSSRCVLGCQGFSTGRHYWEVEVGDGEAWAVGVAKESVRRKGRISINPKVGIWAVGQCGSQYQALTSPTV
;
A
#
# COMPACT_ATOMS: atom_id res chain seq x y z
N ALA A 1 -5.40 -16.79 9.99
CA ALA A 1 -4.73 -15.86 9.06
C ALA A 1 -5.65 -15.63 7.87
N VAL A 2 -5.69 -14.42 7.31
CA VAL A 2 -6.47 -14.11 6.10
C VAL A 2 -5.53 -14.18 4.89
N SER A 3 -5.97 -14.83 3.81
CA SER A 3 -5.24 -14.79 2.54
C SER A 3 -5.55 -13.49 1.82
N LEU A 4 -4.65 -12.51 1.92
CA LEU A 4 -4.75 -11.25 1.19
C LEU A 4 -4.19 -11.39 -0.23
N THR A 5 -4.82 -10.70 -1.16
CA THR A 5 -4.34 -10.55 -2.55
C THR A 5 -4.36 -9.08 -2.91
N LEU A 6 -3.37 -8.63 -3.68
CA LEU A 6 -3.25 -7.24 -4.11
C LEU A 6 -4.23 -6.92 -5.25
N ASP A 7 -4.84 -5.75 -5.19
CA ASP A 7 -5.82 -5.28 -6.18
C ASP A 7 -5.12 -4.49 -7.32
N PRO A 8 -5.05 -5.04 -8.55
CA PRO A 8 -4.43 -4.36 -9.69
C PRO A 8 -5.13 -3.06 -10.09
N GLU A 9 -6.41 -2.87 -9.75
CA GLU A 9 -7.14 -1.63 -10.06
C GLU A 9 -6.63 -0.45 -9.21
N THR A 10 -6.13 -0.74 -8.01
CA THR A 10 -5.63 0.28 -7.07
C THR A 10 -4.14 0.57 -7.27
N ALA A 11 -3.37 -0.39 -7.79
CA ALA A 11 -1.92 -0.34 -7.85
C ALA A 11 -1.40 0.87 -8.64
N HIS A 12 -0.41 1.57 -8.07
CA HIS A 12 0.32 2.59 -8.81
C HIS A 12 0.91 2.04 -10.12
N PRO A 13 0.90 2.78 -11.26
CA PRO A 13 1.35 2.27 -12.55
C PRO A 13 2.80 1.77 -12.62
N ARG A 14 3.64 2.04 -11.61
CA ARG A 14 5.01 1.50 -11.51
C ARG A 14 5.14 0.28 -10.60
N LEU A 15 4.05 -0.15 -9.95
CA LEU A 15 4.04 -1.38 -9.18
C LEU A 15 3.69 -2.53 -10.11
N VAL A 16 4.55 -3.54 -10.14
CA VAL A 16 4.31 -4.80 -10.86
C VAL A 16 3.90 -5.84 -9.84
N LEU A 17 2.73 -6.43 -10.05
CA LEU A 17 2.19 -7.50 -9.22
C LEU A 17 2.53 -8.86 -9.84
N SER A 18 2.79 -9.86 -9.00
CA SER A 18 2.87 -11.25 -9.45
C SER A 18 1.50 -11.75 -9.94
N GLU A 19 1.50 -12.84 -10.70
CA GLU A 19 0.29 -13.48 -11.22
C GLU A 19 -0.68 -13.92 -10.10
N ASP A 20 -0.13 -14.45 -9.01
CA ASP A 20 -0.89 -14.85 -7.81
C ASP A 20 -1.33 -13.66 -6.94
N ARG A 21 -0.90 -12.44 -7.30
CA ARG A 21 -1.18 -11.17 -6.61
C ARG A 21 -0.73 -11.14 -5.15
N LYS A 22 0.28 -11.92 -4.78
CA LYS A 22 0.85 -11.92 -3.42
C LYS A 22 2.16 -11.15 -3.31
N HIS A 23 2.81 -10.86 -4.43
CA HIS A 23 4.06 -10.12 -4.49
C HIS A 23 3.89 -8.81 -5.23
N VAL A 24 4.67 -7.82 -4.83
CA VAL A 24 4.74 -6.53 -5.49
C VAL A 24 6.17 -6.02 -5.50
N ARG A 25 6.57 -5.42 -6.62
CA ARG A 25 7.86 -4.74 -6.75
C ARG A 25 7.70 -3.42 -7.48
N TRP A 26 8.60 -2.49 -7.20
CA TRP A 26 8.68 -1.21 -7.88
C TRP A 26 9.51 -1.32 -9.15
N GLU A 27 9.08 -0.63 -10.20
CA GLU A 27 9.80 -0.49 -11.46
C GLU A 27 10.09 0.98 -11.78
N ASP A 28 11.15 1.23 -12.53
CA ASP A 28 11.48 2.58 -13.00
C ASP A 28 10.50 3.06 -14.06
N THR A 29 10.01 2.13 -14.89
CA THR A 29 9.10 2.43 -15.99
C THR A 29 7.65 2.25 -15.58
N ARG A 30 6.79 3.17 -16.06
CA ARG A 30 5.34 3.05 -15.89
C ARG A 30 4.82 1.94 -16.80
N GLN A 31 4.04 1.03 -16.22
CA GLN A 31 3.30 0.01 -16.94
C GLN A 31 2.16 0.67 -17.75
N PRO A 32 1.81 0.14 -18.93
CA PRO A 32 0.74 0.67 -19.79
C PRO A 32 -0.64 0.25 -19.27
N VAL A 33 -0.97 0.62 -18.04
CA VAL A 33 -2.26 0.31 -17.40
C VAL A 33 -3.21 1.51 -17.46
N PRO A 34 -4.52 1.29 -17.68
CA PRO A 34 -5.48 2.39 -17.74
C PRO A 34 -5.63 3.09 -16.39
N ASN A 35 -5.76 4.41 -16.42
CA ASN A 35 -6.13 5.18 -15.24
C ASN A 35 -7.61 4.93 -14.91
N ASN A 36 -7.93 4.82 -13.62
CA ASN A 36 -9.29 4.68 -13.11
C ASN A 36 -9.39 5.39 -11.74
N PRO A 37 -10.59 5.70 -11.20
CA PRO A 37 -10.72 6.41 -9.94
C PRO A 37 -10.07 5.72 -8.72
N LYS A 38 -10.01 4.39 -8.69
CA LYS A 38 -9.43 3.59 -7.59
C LYS A 38 -7.89 3.61 -7.58
N ARG A 39 -7.27 3.82 -8.73
CA ARG A 39 -5.82 3.75 -8.92
C ARG A 39 -5.06 4.87 -8.20
N PHE A 40 -4.02 4.52 -7.46
CA PHE A 40 -3.05 5.51 -6.98
C PHE A 40 -2.21 6.03 -8.15
N ASP A 41 -2.27 7.33 -8.44
CA ASP A 41 -1.58 7.89 -9.62
C ASP A 41 -0.15 8.40 -9.34
N SER A 42 0.11 8.76 -8.08
CA SER A 42 1.33 9.44 -7.63
C SER A 42 1.97 8.77 -6.42
N SER A 43 1.13 8.23 -5.51
CA SER A 43 1.62 7.58 -4.28
C SER A 43 1.96 6.13 -4.58
N ARG A 44 3.09 5.62 -4.07
CA ARG A 44 3.62 4.26 -4.34
C ARG A 44 2.84 3.17 -3.59
N CYS A 45 1.53 3.13 -3.78
CA CYS A 45 0.62 2.32 -2.99
C CYS A 45 -0.16 1.33 -3.88
N VAL A 46 -0.57 0.24 -3.25
CA VAL A 46 -1.54 -0.75 -3.72
C VAL A 46 -2.33 -1.20 -2.49
N LEU A 47 -3.62 -1.53 -2.66
CA LEU A 47 -4.43 -2.13 -1.59
C LEU A 47 -4.63 -3.63 -1.82
N GLY A 48 -5.03 -4.33 -0.76
CA GLY A 48 -5.63 -5.64 -0.89
C GLY A 48 -7.04 -5.57 -1.51
N CYS A 49 -7.46 -6.65 -2.16
CA CYS A 49 -8.83 -6.81 -2.66
C CYS A 49 -9.85 -6.89 -1.51
N GLN A 50 -9.41 -7.37 -0.34
CA GLN A 50 -10.25 -7.60 0.82
C GLN A 50 -10.41 -6.32 1.66
N GLY A 51 -11.65 -5.97 1.98
CA GLY A 51 -12.00 -4.96 2.97
C GLY A 51 -12.55 -5.61 4.24
N PHE A 52 -12.39 -4.93 5.38
CA PHE A 52 -12.85 -5.42 6.69
C PHE A 52 -13.69 -4.36 7.39
N SER A 53 -14.89 -4.75 7.86
CA SER A 53 -15.78 -3.86 8.61
C SER A 53 -15.89 -4.23 10.10
N THR A 54 -15.65 -5.49 10.45
CA THR A 54 -15.73 -6.03 11.82
C THR A 54 -14.75 -7.19 12.00
N GLY A 55 -14.53 -7.61 13.26
CA GLY A 55 -13.71 -8.77 13.61
C GLY A 55 -12.23 -8.47 13.83
N ARG A 56 -11.42 -9.53 13.98
CA ARG A 56 -9.96 -9.46 14.12
C ARG A 56 -9.32 -10.23 12.97
N HIS A 57 -8.43 -9.57 12.24
CA HIS A 57 -7.78 -10.10 11.05
C HIS A 57 -6.27 -9.99 11.20
N TYR A 58 -5.55 -10.93 10.59
CA TYR A 58 -4.09 -11.00 10.66
C TYR A 58 -3.53 -11.50 9.33
N TRP A 59 -2.43 -10.89 8.91
CA TRP A 59 -1.63 -11.26 7.75
C TRP A 59 -0.15 -10.97 8.05
N GLU A 60 0.71 -11.63 7.29
CA GLU A 60 2.16 -11.46 7.35
C GLU A 60 2.62 -10.89 6.01
N VAL A 61 3.68 -10.09 6.03
CA VAL A 61 4.32 -9.56 4.83
C VAL A 61 5.82 -9.77 4.96
N GLU A 62 6.39 -10.47 3.99
CA GLU A 62 7.83 -10.57 3.85
C GLU A 62 8.35 -9.31 3.14
N VAL A 63 9.19 -8.53 3.83
CA VAL A 63 9.75 -7.26 3.32
C VAL A 63 11.14 -7.41 2.71
N GLY A 64 11.80 -8.53 2.97
CA GLY A 64 13.17 -8.83 2.52
C GLY A 64 14.17 -7.74 2.90
N ASP A 65 15.13 -7.50 2.02
CA ASP A 65 16.16 -6.46 2.15
C ASP A 65 15.71 -5.08 1.62
N GLY A 66 14.39 -4.86 1.52
CA GLY A 66 13.85 -3.61 0.99
C GLY A 66 14.22 -2.40 1.84
N GLU A 67 14.94 -1.43 1.25
CA GLU A 67 15.37 -0.22 1.96
C GLU A 67 14.24 0.81 2.21
N ALA A 68 13.10 0.68 1.52
CA ALA A 68 11.97 1.58 1.70
C ALA A 68 10.63 0.88 1.46
N TRP A 69 9.84 0.69 2.53
CA TRP A 69 8.54 0.05 2.47
C TRP A 69 7.61 0.57 3.57
N ALA A 70 6.31 0.38 3.37
CA ALA A 70 5.31 0.60 4.41
C ALA A 70 4.19 -0.42 4.25
N VAL A 71 3.72 -0.97 5.37
CA VAL A 71 2.60 -1.92 5.42
C VAL A 71 1.61 -1.50 6.50
N GLY A 72 0.33 -1.77 6.27
CA GLY A 72 -0.72 -1.38 7.19
C GLY A 72 -2.10 -1.45 6.58
N VAL A 73 -3.00 -0.62 7.09
CA VAL A 73 -4.41 -0.54 6.67
C VAL A 73 -4.77 0.88 6.26
N ALA A 74 -5.73 0.98 5.34
CA ALA A 74 -6.32 2.25 4.94
C ALA A 74 -7.85 2.13 4.93
N LYS A 75 -8.53 3.23 5.22
CA LYS A 75 -9.97 3.35 4.90
C LYS A 75 -10.17 3.16 3.40
N GLU A 76 -11.26 2.51 3.01
CA GLU A 76 -11.63 2.37 1.61
C GLU A 76 -11.71 3.72 0.89
N SER A 77 -12.20 4.74 1.60
CA SER A 77 -12.36 6.13 1.15
C SER A 77 -11.06 6.94 1.07
N VAL A 78 -9.89 6.36 1.32
CA VAL A 78 -8.61 7.07 1.23
C VAL A 78 -8.45 7.70 -0.16
N ARG A 79 -7.93 8.94 -0.19
CA ARG A 79 -7.67 9.67 -1.44
C ARG A 79 -6.72 8.87 -2.32
N ARG A 80 -7.03 8.73 -3.60
CA ARG A 80 -6.23 7.97 -4.58
C ARG A 80 -5.38 8.84 -5.50
N LYS A 81 -5.73 10.13 -5.61
CA LYS A 81 -5.14 11.04 -6.58
C LYS A 81 -4.19 12.04 -5.92
N GLY A 82 -3.11 12.34 -6.63
CA GLY A 82 -2.00 13.16 -6.15
C GLY A 82 -1.17 12.49 -5.05
N ARG A 83 -0.20 13.25 -4.52
CA ARG A 83 0.56 12.83 -3.34
C ARG A 83 -0.36 12.80 -2.13
N ILE A 84 -0.33 11.72 -1.36
CA ILE A 84 -1.05 11.59 -0.10
C ILE A 84 -0.07 11.53 1.06
N SER A 85 -0.44 12.14 2.18
CA SER A 85 0.28 11.96 3.43
C SER A 85 -0.09 10.59 4.01
N ILE A 86 0.87 9.79 4.43
CA ILE A 86 0.58 8.50 5.06
C ILE A 86 0.51 8.72 6.57
N ASN A 87 -0.70 8.90 7.10
CA ASN A 87 -0.94 9.06 8.54
C ASN A 87 -2.42 8.83 8.94
N PRO A 88 -2.71 8.67 10.25
CA PRO A 88 -4.06 8.40 10.73
C PRO A 88 -5.10 9.48 10.40
N LYS A 89 -4.69 10.76 10.26
CA LYS A 89 -5.62 11.87 10.00
C LYS A 89 -6.32 11.73 8.64
N VAL A 90 -5.68 11.06 7.67
CA VAL A 90 -6.28 10.76 6.37
C VAL A 90 -6.79 9.31 6.26
N GLY A 91 -6.88 8.61 7.38
CA GLY A 91 -7.39 7.25 7.44
C GLY A 91 -6.40 6.18 6.96
N ILE A 92 -5.10 6.39 7.16
CA ILE A 92 -4.06 5.36 6.91
C ILE A 92 -3.30 5.08 8.21
N TRP A 93 -3.16 3.82 8.56
CA TRP A 93 -2.37 3.37 9.70
C TRP A 93 -1.34 2.38 9.19
N ALA A 94 -0.07 2.74 9.30
CA ALA A 94 1.00 1.93 8.76
C ALA A 94 2.27 2.07 9.59
N VAL A 95 3.09 1.03 9.49
CA VAL A 95 4.50 1.04 9.91
C VAL A 95 5.35 0.90 8.66
N GLY A 96 6.57 1.38 8.71
CA GLY A 96 7.45 1.28 7.57
C GLY A 96 8.91 1.48 7.91
N GLN A 97 9.72 1.27 6.89
CA GLN A 97 11.15 1.50 6.90
C GLN A 97 11.50 2.51 5.81
N CYS A 98 12.44 3.41 6.10
CA CYS A 98 13.06 4.29 5.12
C CYS A 98 14.56 4.37 5.43
N GLY A 99 15.39 3.82 4.54
CA GLY A 99 16.80 3.58 4.82
C GLY A 99 16.96 2.68 6.05
N SER A 100 17.70 3.14 7.05
CA SER A 100 17.92 2.41 8.30
C SER A 100 16.88 2.70 9.39
N GLN A 101 15.87 3.53 9.12
CA GLN A 101 14.92 3.97 10.14
C GLN A 101 13.58 3.23 10.02
N TYR A 102 13.18 2.60 11.11
CA TYR A 102 11.83 2.04 11.31
C TYR A 102 10.95 3.04 12.04
N GLN A 103 9.72 3.22 11.58
CA GLN A 103 8.80 4.17 12.18
C GLN A 103 7.34 3.77 12.06
N ALA A 104 6.55 4.18 13.04
CA ALA A 104 5.11 4.28 12.90
C ALA A 104 4.77 5.58 12.15
N LEU A 105 3.93 5.50 11.12
CA LEU A 105 3.57 6.65 10.30
C LEU A 105 2.43 7.44 10.95
N THR A 106 2.72 8.16 12.04
CA THR A 106 1.77 8.89 12.88
C THR A 106 1.61 10.36 12.49
N SER A 107 0.74 11.11 13.19
CA SER A 107 0.69 12.57 13.12
C SER A 107 0.47 13.17 14.52
N PRO A 108 1.44 13.93 15.09
CA PRO A 108 2.76 14.24 14.52
C PRO A 108 3.64 12.99 14.36
N THR A 109 4.70 13.11 13.57
CA THR A 109 5.77 12.09 13.52
C THR A 109 6.45 12.06 14.90
N VAL A 110 6.75 10.85 15.38
CA VAL A 110 7.50 10.62 16.62
C VAL A 110 8.98 10.56 16.32
#